data_AF-A0AAW2VJ59-F1
#
_entry.id   AF-A0AAW2VJ59-F1
#
_cell.length_a   1.000
_cell.length_b   1.000
_cell.length_c   1.000
_cell.angle_alpha   90.00
_cell.angle_beta   90.00
_cell.angle_gamma   90.00
#
_symmetry.space_group_name_H-M   'P 1'
#
loop_
_entity.id
_entity.type
_entity.pdbx_description
1 polymer ?
#
loop_
_entity_poly.entity_id
_entity_poly.type
_entity_poly.pdbx_seq_one_letter_code
_entity_poly.pdbx_strand_id
1 'polypeptide(L)'
;METCEEPLIQTSILTLLANLAEFGTQSTTDEILQRLPMNRLADLLSPIAQEWHDSVFTTLMSLTKAGKSKAVEKMFSFEIDKSLIQLLETGSDIAQNNAIVILKTFYELGGPANGSLRPGTLNLLPWQARLRLEKFVLSDLNSLPSPKPQTFQDLIDELFHKDAKLVLGAMQDLIPIIEKVEELKIRDMILRSPLVKRLSELLKHGQTDQKEVKSESAFLLMKLACSGGEPCIKKFLEFDIVFELVKMMQCTVTELQDSAYTALHNMLFSNGGVLILNELLQAGLVDRLIHSMESNHSRREK
;
A
#
# COMPACT_ATOMS: atom_id res chain seq x y z
N MET A 1 -29.29 -30.66 0.04
CA MET A 1 -28.39 -30.50 1.20
C MET A 1 -28.78 -29.21 1.87
N GLU A 2 -29.23 -29.31 3.12
CA GLU A 2 -29.57 -28.17 3.95
C GLU A 2 -28.39 -27.21 3.99
N THR A 3 -28.62 -25.94 3.67
CA THR A 3 -27.66 -24.87 3.85
C THR A 3 -27.35 -24.80 5.34
N CYS A 4 -26.16 -25.25 5.74
CA CYS A 4 -25.66 -25.00 7.08
C CYS A 4 -25.54 -23.47 7.22
N GLU A 5 -26.45 -22.83 7.95
CA GLU A 5 -26.51 -21.37 8.05
C GLU A 5 -25.50 -20.81 9.05
N GLU A 6 -24.92 -21.66 9.92
CA GLU A 6 -24.03 -21.22 10.99
C GLU A 6 -22.62 -20.93 10.45
N PRO A 7 -22.15 -19.66 10.49
CA PRO A 7 -20.87 -19.25 9.90
C PRO A 7 -19.67 -20.01 10.46
N LEU A 8 -19.70 -20.35 11.75
CA LEU A 8 -18.62 -21.08 12.43
C LEU A 8 -18.48 -22.53 11.93
N ILE A 9 -19.60 -23.20 11.64
CA ILE A 9 -19.58 -24.54 11.07
C ILE A 9 -19.12 -24.46 9.60
N GLN A 10 -19.58 -23.45 8.85
CA GLN A 10 -19.15 -23.23 7.48
C GLN A 10 -17.63 -23.03 7.39
N THR A 11 -17.05 -22.16 8.23
CA THR A 11 -15.61 -21.86 8.22
C THR A 11 -14.78 -23.08 8.62
N SER A 12 -15.26 -23.87 9.60
CA SER A 12 -14.62 -25.12 10.01
C SER A 12 -14.61 -26.15 8.87
N ILE A 13 -15.73 -26.34 8.17
CA ILE A 13 -15.82 -27.25 7.03
C ILE A 13 -14.92 -26.78 5.89
N LEU A 14 -14.94 -25.49 5.56
CA LEU A 14 -14.11 -24.90 4.51
C LEU A 14 -12.62 -25.05 4.82
N THR A 15 -12.21 -24.81 6.07
CA THR A 15 -10.83 -25.01 6.53
C THR A 15 -10.40 -26.47 6.40
N LEU A 16 -11.26 -27.41 6.81
CA LEU A 16 -10.98 -28.84 6.70
C LEU A 16 -10.81 -29.26 5.23
N LEU A 17 -11.68 -28.79 4.34
CA LEU A 17 -11.56 -29.06 2.89
C LEU A 17 -10.27 -28.45 2.32
N ALA A 18 -9.89 -27.23 2.71
CA ALA A 18 -8.64 -26.61 2.27
C ALA A 18 -7.41 -27.39 2.75
N ASN A 19 -7.41 -27.87 4.00
CA ASN A 19 -6.32 -28.72 4.52
C ASN A 19 -6.24 -30.06 3.78
N LEU A 20 -7.39 -30.69 3.50
CA LEU A 20 -7.41 -31.91 2.68
C LEU A 20 -6.86 -31.68 1.27
N ALA A 21 -7.07 -30.49 0.70
CA ALA A 21 -6.48 -30.11 -0.58
C ALA A 21 -4.97 -29.84 -0.47
N GLU A 22 -4.50 -29.20 0.61
CA GLU A 22 -3.08 -28.85 0.83
C GLU A 22 -2.22 -30.08 1.08
N PHE A 23 -2.70 -31.04 1.88
CA PHE A 23 -1.96 -32.25 2.24
C PHE A 23 -2.37 -33.49 1.44
N GLY A 24 -3.30 -33.35 0.50
CA GLY A 24 -3.82 -34.43 -0.33
C GLY A 24 -3.00 -34.68 -1.61
N THR A 25 -3.54 -35.55 -2.46
CA THR A 25 -2.98 -35.77 -3.82
C THR A 25 -3.48 -34.69 -4.77
N GLN A 26 -2.81 -34.51 -5.92
CA GLN A 26 -3.28 -33.58 -6.96
C GLN A 26 -4.74 -33.84 -7.38
N SER A 27 -5.16 -35.11 -7.45
CA SER A 27 -6.56 -35.47 -7.75
C SER A 27 -7.53 -34.98 -6.67
N THR A 28 -7.13 -35.08 -5.39
CA THR A 28 -7.92 -34.57 -4.25
C THR A 28 -8.01 -33.05 -4.32
N THR A 29 -6.90 -32.37 -4.58
CA THR A 29 -6.85 -30.92 -4.76
C THR A 29 -7.79 -30.47 -5.88
N ASP A 30 -7.76 -31.13 -7.04
CA ASP A 30 -8.60 -30.78 -8.18
C ASP A 30 -10.09 -30.98 -7.91
N GLU A 31 -10.47 -32.09 -7.26
CA GLU A 31 -11.86 -32.37 -6.88
C GLU A 31 -12.38 -31.34 -5.88
N ILE A 32 -11.59 -31.06 -4.84
CA ILE A 32 -11.96 -30.08 -3.82
C ILE A 32 -12.08 -28.70 -4.44
N LEU A 33 -11.07 -28.24 -5.19
CA LEU A 33 -11.13 -26.95 -5.85
C LEU A 33 -12.34 -26.83 -6.77
N GLN A 34 -12.75 -27.89 -7.47
CA GLN A 34 -13.93 -27.87 -8.33
C GLN A 34 -15.24 -27.67 -7.54
N ARG A 35 -15.37 -28.32 -6.38
CA ARG A 35 -16.62 -28.36 -5.60
C ARG A 35 -16.72 -27.34 -4.47
N LEU A 36 -15.62 -26.71 -4.07
CA LEU A 36 -15.58 -25.80 -2.95
C LEU A 36 -16.48 -24.56 -3.22
N PRO A 37 -17.40 -24.19 -2.31
CA PRO A 37 -18.31 -23.08 -2.49
C PRO A 37 -17.59 -21.74 -2.25
N MET A 38 -16.82 -21.30 -3.24
CA MET A 38 -15.99 -20.09 -3.19
C MET A 38 -16.79 -18.81 -2.95
N ASN A 39 -18.04 -18.75 -3.41
CA ASN A 39 -18.95 -17.64 -3.12
C ASN A 39 -19.19 -17.45 -1.62
N ARG A 40 -19.25 -18.56 -0.85
CA ARG A 40 -19.39 -18.47 0.62
C ARG A 40 -18.14 -17.94 1.29
N LEU A 41 -16.95 -18.26 0.76
CA LEU A 41 -15.70 -17.68 1.25
C LEU A 41 -15.67 -16.16 1.03
N ALA A 42 -16.16 -15.68 -0.11
CA ALA A 42 -16.28 -14.23 -0.36
C ALA A 42 -17.25 -13.56 0.62
N ASP A 43 -18.43 -14.14 0.86
CA ASP A 43 -19.41 -13.62 1.83
C ASP A 43 -18.81 -13.51 3.26
N LEU A 44 -17.98 -14.49 3.65
CA LEU A 44 -17.34 -14.55 4.97
C LEU A 44 -16.18 -13.55 5.16
N LEU A 45 -15.66 -12.94 4.08
CA LEU A 45 -14.65 -11.88 4.11
C LEU A 45 -15.25 -10.49 4.35
N SER A 46 -16.50 -10.38 4.78
CA SER A 46 -17.13 -9.09 5.08
C SER A 46 -16.40 -8.35 6.24
N PRO A 47 -16.27 -7.01 6.21
CA PRO A 47 -15.63 -6.23 7.28
C PRO A 47 -16.24 -6.43 8.67
N ILE A 48 -17.53 -6.75 8.73
CA ILE A 48 -18.27 -6.98 9.99
C ILE A 48 -18.12 -8.42 10.53
N ALA A 49 -17.50 -9.32 9.76
CA ALA A 49 -17.39 -10.75 10.04
C ALA A 49 -16.08 -11.13 10.75
N GLN A 50 -15.57 -10.26 11.63
CA GLN A 50 -14.22 -10.37 12.21
C GLN A 50 -13.97 -11.68 12.97
N GLU A 51 -15.00 -12.24 13.60
CA GLU A 51 -14.90 -13.44 14.43
C GLU A 51 -14.33 -14.66 13.68
N TRP A 52 -14.56 -14.74 12.36
CA TRP A 52 -14.10 -15.86 11.53
C TRP A 52 -12.98 -15.50 10.55
N HIS A 53 -12.52 -14.24 10.54
CA HIS A 53 -11.47 -13.79 9.62
C HIS A 53 -10.22 -14.68 9.68
N ASP A 54 -9.74 -15.04 10.87
CA ASP A 54 -8.55 -15.88 11.03
C ASP A 54 -8.70 -17.25 10.37
N SER A 55 -9.87 -17.88 10.52
CA SER A 55 -10.17 -19.18 9.88
C SER A 55 -10.29 -19.05 8.37
N VAL A 56 -10.94 -17.99 7.89
CA VAL A 56 -11.11 -17.72 6.44
C VAL A 56 -9.75 -17.44 5.79
N PHE A 57 -8.91 -16.59 6.39
CA PHE A 57 -7.57 -16.30 5.86
C PHE A 57 -6.68 -17.55 5.84
N THR A 58 -6.74 -18.38 6.88
CA THR A 58 -6.04 -19.67 6.92
C THR A 58 -6.51 -20.57 5.78
N THR A 59 -7.82 -20.66 5.57
CA THR A 59 -8.42 -21.44 4.47
C THR A 59 -7.92 -20.97 3.11
N LEU A 60 -7.92 -19.65 2.85
CA LEU A 60 -7.44 -19.08 1.59
C LEU A 60 -5.97 -19.41 1.37
N MET A 61 -5.12 -19.27 2.39
CA MET A 61 -3.70 -19.58 2.29
C MET A 61 -3.44 -21.07 2.02
N SER A 62 -4.19 -21.96 2.65
CA SER A 62 -4.08 -23.40 2.38
C SER A 62 -4.47 -23.74 0.94
N LEU A 63 -5.54 -23.11 0.43
CA LEU A 63 -5.97 -23.30 -0.95
C LEU A 63 -4.96 -22.76 -1.97
N THR A 64 -4.32 -21.60 -1.71
CA THR A 64 -3.28 -21.07 -2.61
C THR A 64 -2.05 -21.97 -2.65
N LYS A 65 -1.65 -22.57 -1.51
CA LYS A 65 -0.56 -23.56 -1.49
C LYS A 65 -0.91 -24.84 -2.25
N ALA A 66 -2.13 -25.34 -2.05
CA ALA A 66 -2.61 -26.57 -2.68
C ALA A 66 -2.73 -26.43 -4.21
N GLY A 67 -3.49 -25.44 -4.66
CA GLY A 67 -3.87 -25.29 -6.06
C GLY A 67 -3.02 -24.31 -6.87
N LYS A 68 -2.13 -23.55 -6.22
CA LYS A 68 -1.27 -22.54 -6.86
C LYS A 68 -2.09 -21.60 -7.74
N SER A 69 -1.66 -21.36 -8.99
CA SER A 69 -2.34 -20.49 -9.94
C SER A 69 -3.80 -20.88 -10.19
N LYS A 70 -4.12 -22.18 -10.26
CA LYS A 70 -5.49 -22.67 -10.51
C LYS A 70 -6.46 -22.32 -9.38
N ALA A 71 -6.01 -22.38 -8.13
CA ALA A 71 -6.81 -21.93 -7.00
C ALA A 71 -7.02 -20.41 -7.04
N VAL A 72 -5.96 -19.67 -7.33
CA VAL A 72 -6.00 -18.20 -7.43
C VAL A 72 -6.95 -17.75 -8.55
N GLU A 73 -6.82 -18.29 -9.75
CA GLU A 73 -7.74 -18.02 -10.88
C GLU A 73 -9.20 -18.25 -10.48
N LYS A 74 -9.46 -19.36 -9.78
CA LYS A 74 -10.80 -19.63 -9.27
C LYS A 74 -11.21 -18.57 -8.25
N MET A 75 -10.38 -18.19 -7.29
CA MET A 75 -10.71 -17.16 -6.30
C MET A 75 -11.03 -15.80 -6.94
N PHE A 76 -10.30 -15.40 -7.99
CA PHE A 76 -10.64 -14.22 -8.79
C PHE A 76 -12.00 -14.35 -9.49
N SER A 77 -12.33 -15.52 -10.06
CA SER A 77 -13.64 -15.71 -10.69
C SER A 77 -14.83 -15.62 -9.72
N PHE A 78 -14.57 -15.70 -8.41
CA PHE A 78 -15.56 -15.53 -7.34
C PHE A 78 -15.38 -14.22 -6.55
N GLU A 79 -14.63 -13.25 -7.08
CA GLU A 79 -14.47 -11.91 -6.50
C GLU A 79 -13.91 -11.86 -5.07
N ILE A 80 -13.15 -12.91 -4.68
CA ILE A 80 -12.48 -12.95 -3.37
C ILE A 80 -11.46 -11.82 -3.26
N ASP A 81 -10.78 -11.48 -4.36
CA ASP A 81 -9.86 -10.34 -4.44
C ASP A 81 -10.54 -9.00 -4.13
N LYS A 82 -11.77 -8.78 -4.62
CA LYS A 82 -12.54 -7.57 -4.30
C LYS A 82 -12.92 -7.51 -2.82
N SER A 83 -13.30 -8.65 -2.25
CA SER A 83 -13.62 -8.75 -0.82
C SER A 83 -12.39 -8.45 0.05
N LEU A 84 -11.21 -8.94 -0.36
CA LEU A 84 -9.94 -8.63 0.30
C LEU A 84 -9.59 -7.14 0.17
N ILE A 85 -9.79 -6.52 -1.00
CA ILE A 85 -9.61 -5.07 -1.18
C ILE A 85 -10.55 -4.26 -0.29
N GLN A 86 -11.81 -4.66 -0.16
CA GLN A 86 -12.76 -4.02 0.75
C GLN A 86 -12.29 -4.11 2.22
N LEU A 87 -11.71 -5.23 2.62
CA LEU A 87 -11.11 -5.39 3.94
C LEU A 87 -9.89 -4.49 4.13
N LEU A 88 -9.12 -4.19 3.07
CA LEU A 88 -8.04 -3.20 3.16
C LEU A 88 -8.58 -1.80 3.49
N GLU A 89 -9.73 -1.42 2.94
CA GLU A 89 -10.32 -0.09 3.13
C GLU A 89 -11.01 0.05 4.49
N THR A 90 -11.68 -1.01 4.97
CA THR A 90 -12.65 -0.91 6.09
C THR A 90 -12.49 -1.96 7.19
N GLY A 91 -11.57 -2.92 7.02
CA GLY A 91 -11.30 -3.96 8.00
C GLY A 91 -10.45 -3.47 9.19
N SER A 92 -10.31 -4.32 10.21
CA SER A 92 -9.38 -4.09 11.33
C SER A 92 -7.93 -4.18 10.86
N ASP A 93 -6.98 -3.60 11.60
CA ASP A 93 -5.55 -3.65 11.28
C ASP A 93 -5.04 -5.09 11.01
N ILE A 94 -5.55 -6.06 11.78
CA ILE A 94 -5.23 -7.49 11.61
C ILE A 94 -5.79 -8.01 10.27
N ALA A 95 -7.07 -7.73 9.98
CA ALA A 95 -7.71 -8.13 8.74
C ALA A 95 -7.05 -7.48 7.52
N GLN A 96 -6.69 -6.20 7.62
CA GLN A 96 -5.95 -5.48 6.60
C GLN A 96 -4.60 -6.15 6.34
N ASN A 97 -3.79 -6.42 7.38
CA ASN A 97 -2.49 -7.06 7.19
C ASN A 97 -2.62 -8.47 6.56
N ASN A 98 -3.59 -9.27 6.99
CA ASN A 98 -3.86 -10.58 6.40
C ASN A 98 -4.31 -10.47 4.94
N ALA A 99 -5.20 -9.52 4.61
CA ALA A 99 -5.64 -9.26 3.24
C ALA A 99 -4.46 -8.84 2.34
N ILE A 100 -3.53 -8.02 2.83
CA ILE A 100 -2.30 -7.67 2.10
C ILE A 100 -1.49 -8.93 1.78
N VAL A 101 -1.30 -9.81 2.76
CA VAL A 101 -0.52 -11.05 2.59
C VAL A 101 -1.17 -11.95 1.54
N ILE A 102 -2.48 -12.19 1.62
CA ILE A 102 -3.21 -13.02 0.64
C ILE A 102 -3.15 -12.40 -0.75
N LEU A 103 -3.47 -11.11 -0.90
CA LEU A 103 -3.44 -10.42 -2.19
C LEU A 103 -2.04 -10.49 -2.81
N LYS A 104 -0.99 -10.23 -2.03
CA LYS A 104 0.40 -10.39 -2.51
C LYS A 104 0.63 -11.80 -3.05
N THR A 105 0.20 -12.84 -2.34
CA THR A 105 0.31 -14.24 -2.80
C THR A 105 -0.47 -14.49 -4.09
N PHE A 106 -1.67 -13.93 -4.23
CA PHE A 106 -2.47 -14.07 -5.47
C PHE A 106 -1.70 -13.54 -6.68
N TYR A 107 -1.14 -12.33 -6.56
CA TYR A 107 -0.39 -11.72 -7.66
C TYR A 107 0.96 -12.42 -7.92
N GLU A 108 1.65 -12.92 -6.89
CA GLU A 108 2.89 -13.70 -7.06
C GLU A 108 2.67 -15.04 -7.75
N LEU A 109 1.48 -15.64 -7.60
CA LEU A 109 1.10 -16.90 -8.25
C LEU A 109 0.49 -16.73 -9.65
N GLY A 110 0.57 -15.53 -10.23
CA GLY A 110 0.10 -15.26 -11.58
C GLY A 110 -1.40 -14.99 -11.67
N GLY A 111 -1.96 -14.27 -10.69
CA GLY A 111 -3.29 -13.67 -10.80
C GLY A 111 -3.47 -12.92 -12.13
N PRO A 112 -4.70 -12.83 -12.67
CA PRO A 112 -4.94 -12.27 -14.00
C PRO A 112 -4.43 -10.83 -14.11
N ALA A 113 -3.81 -10.51 -15.25
CA ALA A 113 -3.25 -9.18 -15.60
C ALA A 113 -4.28 -8.03 -15.66
N ASN A 114 -5.57 -8.34 -15.47
CA ASN A 114 -6.68 -7.39 -15.37
C ASN A 114 -7.29 -7.38 -13.95
N GLY A 115 -6.53 -7.83 -12.94
CA GLY A 115 -7.00 -7.98 -11.57
C GLY A 115 -7.54 -6.68 -10.95
N SER A 116 -8.16 -6.79 -9.78
CA SER A 116 -8.84 -5.66 -9.14
C SER A 116 -7.90 -4.55 -8.62
N LEU A 117 -6.60 -4.82 -8.49
CA LEU A 117 -5.58 -3.81 -8.22
C LEU A 117 -5.27 -2.99 -9.48
N ARG A 118 -5.78 -1.76 -9.52
CA ARG A 118 -5.43 -0.72 -10.50
C ARG A 118 -4.79 0.47 -9.79
N PRO A 119 -4.06 1.36 -10.49
CA PRO A 119 -3.47 2.55 -9.87
C PRO A 119 -4.50 3.38 -9.09
N GLY A 120 -5.72 3.53 -9.63
CA GLY A 120 -6.82 4.22 -8.94
C GLY A 120 -7.27 3.54 -7.65
N THR A 121 -7.29 2.20 -7.60
CA THR A 121 -7.68 1.44 -6.40
C THR A 121 -6.58 1.53 -5.33
N LEU A 122 -5.29 1.43 -5.72
CA LEU A 122 -4.16 1.55 -4.80
C LEU A 122 -4.15 2.88 -4.02
N ASN A 123 -4.58 3.96 -4.66
CA ASN A 123 -4.62 5.29 -4.05
C ASN A 123 -5.69 5.42 -2.96
N LEU A 124 -6.67 4.50 -2.92
CA LEU A 124 -7.71 4.43 -1.89
C LEU A 124 -7.32 3.51 -0.72
N LEU A 125 -6.23 2.73 -0.86
CA LEU A 125 -5.79 1.80 0.16
C LEU A 125 -4.95 2.47 1.23
N PRO A 126 -4.94 1.93 2.47
CA PRO A 126 -3.94 2.31 3.47
C PRO A 126 -2.53 2.19 2.90
N TRP A 127 -1.65 3.10 3.29
CA TRP A 127 -0.32 3.24 2.69
C TRP A 127 0.49 1.93 2.75
N GLN A 128 0.39 1.20 3.86
CA GLN A 128 1.08 -0.10 4.03
C GLN A 128 0.65 -1.13 2.98
N ALA A 129 -0.62 -1.14 2.59
CA ALA A 129 -1.14 -2.01 1.55
C ALA A 129 -0.63 -1.57 0.19
N ARG A 130 -0.71 -0.26 -0.10
CA ARG A 130 -0.18 0.31 -1.35
C ARG A 130 1.29 -0.06 -1.57
N LEU A 131 2.15 0.18 -0.57
CA LEU A 131 3.58 -0.14 -0.63
C LEU A 131 3.87 -1.59 -0.99
N ARG A 132 3.09 -2.53 -0.44
CA ARG A 132 3.31 -3.97 -0.61
C ARG A 132 2.73 -4.51 -1.92
N LEU A 133 1.74 -3.81 -2.48
CA LEU A 133 0.97 -4.27 -3.64
C LEU A 133 1.31 -3.54 -4.95
N GLU A 134 1.90 -2.34 -4.89
CA GLU A 134 2.19 -1.50 -6.05
C GLU A 134 3.05 -2.17 -7.13
N LYS A 135 4.04 -2.98 -6.74
CA LYS A 135 4.90 -3.71 -7.69
C LYS A 135 4.11 -4.60 -8.67
N PHE A 136 2.94 -5.08 -8.26
CA PHE A 136 2.08 -5.92 -9.09
C PHE A 136 1.25 -5.11 -10.09
N VAL A 137 0.92 -3.86 -9.76
CA VAL A 137 0.21 -2.95 -10.67
C VAL A 137 1.15 -2.39 -11.75
N LEU A 138 2.40 -2.11 -11.40
CA LEU A 138 3.43 -1.68 -12.36
C LEU A 138 3.81 -2.78 -13.35
N SER A 139 3.69 -4.06 -12.94
CA SER A 139 3.92 -5.21 -13.82
C SER A 139 2.86 -5.32 -14.92
N ASP A 140 1.59 -4.99 -14.62
CA ASP A 140 0.49 -4.98 -15.58
C ASP A 140 0.53 -3.77 -16.54
N LEU A 141 1.02 -2.61 -16.08
CA LEU A 141 1.18 -1.42 -16.92
C LEU A 141 2.17 -1.61 -18.09
N ASN A 142 3.15 -2.50 -17.95
CA ASN A 142 4.06 -2.85 -19.06
C ASN A 142 3.35 -3.57 -20.23
N SER A 143 2.09 -3.98 -20.05
CA SER A 143 1.27 -4.65 -21.08
C SER A 143 0.27 -3.72 -21.78
N LEU A 144 0.02 -2.52 -21.24
CA LEU A 144 -0.89 -1.54 -21.83
C LEU A 144 -0.12 -0.55 -22.71
N PRO A 145 -0.68 -0.15 -23.87
CA PRO A 145 -0.07 0.90 -24.69
C PRO A 145 -0.13 2.23 -23.92
N SER A 146 1.02 2.63 -23.35
CA SER A 146 1.20 3.95 -22.74
C SER A 146 0.91 5.06 -23.77
N PRO A 147 0.08 6.06 -23.44
CA PRO A 147 -0.13 7.20 -24.32
C PRO A 147 1.10 8.11 -24.29
N LYS A 148 1.89 8.10 -25.38
CA LYS A 148 3.15 8.86 -25.61
C LYS A 148 4.21 8.74 -24.50
N PRO A 149 5.47 8.41 -24.82
CA PRO A 149 6.53 8.44 -23.83
C PRO A 149 6.73 9.87 -23.32
N GLN A 150 6.18 10.20 -22.14
CA GLN A 150 6.50 11.41 -21.41
C GLN A 150 7.95 11.32 -20.95
N THR A 151 8.72 12.37 -21.18
CA THR A 151 10.06 12.48 -20.65
C THR A 151 10.01 12.85 -19.16
N PHE A 152 11.10 12.61 -18.44
CA PHE A 152 11.21 13.06 -17.05
C PHE A 152 10.93 14.56 -16.90
N GLN A 153 11.34 15.38 -17.87
CA GLN A 153 11.09 16.82 -17.83
C GLN A 153 9.60 17.15 -17.98
N ASP A 154 8.88 16.44 -18.87
CA ASP A 154 7.44 16.63 -19.04
C ASP A 154 6.69 16.35 -17.72
N LEU A 155 7.10 15.29 -17.01
CA LEU A 155 6.54 14.95 -15.70
C LEU A 155 6.84 16.02 -14.65
N ILE A 156 8.06 16.58 -14.64
CA ILE A 156 8.40 17.69 -13.75
C ILE A 156 7.54 18.91 -14.04
N ASP A 157 7.33 19.25 -15.31
CA ASP A 157 6.51 20.40 -15.71
C ASP A 157 5.05 20.21 -15.29
N GLU A 158 4.51 18.99 -15.38
CA GLU A 158 3.17 18.64 -14.90
C GLU A 158 3.02 18.77 -13.38
N LEU A 159 4.08 18.56 -12.58
CA LEU A 159 4.03 18.79 -11.12
C LEU A 159 3.82 20.28 -10.75
N PHE A 160 4.11 21.21 -11.65
CA PHE A 160 3.85 22.65 -11.45
C PHE A 160 2.45 23.06 -11.91
N HIS A 161 1.65 22.14 -12.44
CA HIS A 161 0.29 22.42 -12.84
C HIS A 161 -0.61 22.75 -11.64
N LYS A 162 -1.67 23.53 -11.86
CA LYS A 162 -2.64 23.92 -10.82
C LYS A 162 -3.70 22.84 -10.54
N ASP A 163 -3.93 21.98 -11.53
CA ASP A 163 -4.89 20.88 -11.44
C ASP A 163 -4.28 19.71 -10.67
N ALA A 164 -4.88 19.40 -9.52
CA ALA A 164 -4.46 18.29 -8.66
C ALA A 164 -4.49 16.93 -9.38
N LYS A 165 -5.41 16.72 -10.33
CA LYS A 165 -5.49 15.44 -11.07
C LYS A 165 -4.28 15.23 -11.97
N LEU A 166 -3.81 16.28 -12.63
CA LEU A 166 -2.61 16.22 -13.48
C LEU A 166 -1.36 16.05 -12.63
N VAL A 167 -1.27 16.76 -11.50
CA VAL A 167 -0.16 16.58 -10.55
C VAL A 167 -0.10 15.15 -10.02
N LEU A 168 -1.25 14.58 -9.63
CA LEU A 168 -1.32 13.19 -9.17
C LEU A 168 -0.96 12.19 -10.27
N GLY A 169 -1.41 12.41 -11.51
CA GLY A 169 -1.01 11.58 -12.66
C GLY A 169 0.50 11.57 -12.84
N ALA A 170 1.11 12.75 -12.92
CA ALA A 170 2.56 12.89 -13.05
C ALA A 170 3.33 12.25 -11.88
N MET A 171 2.80 12.35 -10.65
CA MET A 171 3.40 11.68 -9.49
C MET A 171 3.41 10.16 -9.63
N GLN A 172 2.33 9.58 -10.15
CA GLN A 172 2.26 8.13 -10.42
C GLN A 172 3.25 7.72 -11.51
N ASP A 173 3.33 8.50 -12.59
CA ASP A 173 4.22 8.23 -13.71
C ASP A 173 5.72 8.44 -13.35
N LEU A 174 6.01 9.15 -12.26
CA LEU A 174 7.36 9.28 -11.70
C LEU A 174 7.83 8.04 -10.93
N ILE A 175 6.92 7.18 -10.44
CA ILE A 175 7.26 6.04 -9.59
C ILE A 175 8.24 5.08 -10.29
N PRO A 176 8.02 4.65 -11.56
CA PRO A 176 8.96 3.76 -12.26
C PRO A 176 10.36 4.37 -12.46
N ILE A 177 10.46 5.70 -12.51
CA ILE A 177 11.74 6.41 -12.63
C ILE A 177 12.45 6.41 -11.27
N ILE A 178 11.70 6.71 -10.19
CA ILE A 178 12.21 6.73 -8.81
C ILE A 178 12.69 5.35 -8.37
N GLU A 179 12.02 4.27 -8.77
CA GLU A 179 12.46 2.90 -8.44
C GLU A 179 13.83 2.55 -9.02
N LYS A 180 14.30 3.29 -10.02
CA LYS A 180 15.63 3.13 -10.62
C LYS A 180 16.65 4.15 -10.11
N VAL A 181 16.35 4.89 -9.03
CA VAL A 181 17.25 5.91 -8.46
C VAL A 181 18.57 5.33 -7.93
N GLU A 182 18.68 4.02 -7.75
CA GLU A 182 19.96 3.37 -7.44
C GLU A 182 20.97 3.50 -8.60
N GLU A 183 20.49 3.64 -9.83
CA GLU A 183 21.31 3.92 -11.00
C GLU A 183 21.89 5.34 -10.92
N LEU A 184 23.22 5.45 -10.93
CA LEU A 184 23.92 6.73 -10.72
C LEU A 184 23.46 7.85 -11.66
N LYS A 185 23.17 7.53 -12.93
CA LYS A 185 22.65 8.52 -13.90
C LYS A 185 21.27 9.05 -13.54
N ILE A 186 20.36 8.17 -13.11
CA ILE A 186 19.00 8.52 -12.72
C ILE A 186 19.02 9.29 -11.41
N ARG A 187 19.86 8.87 -10.46
CA ARG A 187 20.08 9.61 -9.20
C ARG A 187 20.56 11.03 -9.45
N ASP A 188 21.59 11.21 -10.28
CA ASP A 188 22.13 12.53 -10.58
C ASP A 188 21.10 13.41 -11.29
N MET A 189 20.32 12.82 -12.21
CA MET A 189 19.21 13.51 -12.87
C MET A 189 18.17 14.01 -11.86
N ILE A 190 17.71 13.15 -10.94
CA ILE A 190 16.73 13.48 -9.91
C ILE A 190 17.27 14.54 -8.94
N LEU A 191 18.49 14.38 -8.44
CA LEU A 191 19.07 15.28 -7.44
C LEU A 191 19.36 16.69 -7.99
N ARG A 192 19.61 16.80 -9.30
CA ARG A 192 19.82 18.08 -10.00
C ARG A 192 18.52 18.72 -10.47
N SER A 193 17.42 17.99 -10.50
CA SER A 193 16.12 18.51 -10.92
C SER A 193 15.41 19.24 -9.77
N PRO A 194 14.34 19.99 -10.05
CA PRO A 194 13.55 20.63 -9.02
C PRO A 194 12.60 19.65 -8.29
N LEU A 195 12.62 18.34 -8.59
CA LEU A 195 11.66 17.36 -8.07
C LEU A 195 11.54 17.41 -6.54
N VAL A 196 12.66 17.24 -5.82
CA VAL A 196 12.66 17.17 -4.35
C VAL A 196 12.13 18.48 -3.75
N LYS A 197 12.55 19.63 -4.29
CA LYS A 197 12.06 20.94 -3.87
C LYS A 197 10.55 21.05 -4.08
N ARG A 198 10.06 20.63 -5.25
CA ARG A 198 8.65 20.69 -5.61
C ARG A 198 7.80 19.79 -4.72
N LEU A 199 8.26 18.57 -4.43
CA LEU A 199 7.57 17.67 -3.49
C LEU A 199 7.52 18.27 -2.07
N SER A 200 8.59 18.93 -1.60
CA SER A 200 8.58 19.68 -0.33
C SER A 200 7.53 20.80 -0.35
N GLU A 201 7.43 21.57 -1.43
CA GLU A 201 6.42 22.63 -1.57
C GLU A 201 4.99 22.10 -1.54
N LEU A 202 4.74 20.96 -2.20
CA LEU A 202 3.42 20.29 -2.22
C LEU A 202 3.05 19.68 -0.86
N LEU A 203 4.05 19.33 -0.05
CA LEU A 203 3.86 18.83 1.32
C LEU A 203 3.43 19.93 2.31
N LYS A 204 3.84 21.19 2.07
CA LYS A 204 3.67 22.30 3.04
C LYS A 204 2.22 22.59 3.41
N HIS A 205 2.04 22.98 4.66
CA HIS A 205 0.75 23.34 5.25
C HIS A 205 0.24 24.70 4.73
N GLY A 206 -0.99 24.78 4.21
CA GLY A 206 -1.59 26.05 3.73
C GLY A 206 -2.67 25.91 2.65
N GLN A 207 -2.64 24.85 1.83
CA GLN A 207 -3.72 24.52 0.90
C GLN A 207 -4.52 23.33 1.46
N THR A 208 -5.67 23.60 2.06
CA THR A 208 -6.50 22.60 2.77
C THR A 208 -7.19 21.59 1.86
N ASP A 209 -7.18 21.82 0.54
CA ASP A 209 -8.02 21.08 -0.41
C ASP A 209 -7.27 20.03 -1.26
N GLN A 210 -6.01 19.71 -0.94
CA GLN A 210 -5.21 18.74 -1.70
C GLN A 210 -4.58 17.67 -0.80
N LYS A 211 -5.42 16.89 -0.12
CA LYS A 211 -4.97 15.81 0.77
C LYS A 211 -4.24 14.72 -0.01
N GLU A 212 -4.78 14.36 -1.16
CA GLU A 212 -4.24 13.34 -2.05
C GLU A 212 -2.85 13.73 -2.53
N VAL A 213 -2.66 14.98 -2.99
CA VAL A 213 -1.36 15.48 -3.47
C VAL A 213 -0.31 15.48 -2.35
N LYS A 214 -0.71 15.81 -1.12
CA LYS A 214 0.18 15.78 0.06
C LYS A 214 0.60 14.37 0.42
N SER A 215 -0.38 13.46 0.48
CA SER A 215 -0.14 12.05 0.73
C SER A 215 0.81 11.47 -0.32
N GLU A 216 0.54 11.76 -1.60
CA GLU A 216 1.35 11.32 -2.73
C GLU A 216 2.76 11.94 -2.71
N SER A 217 2.89 13.21 -2.33
CA SER A 217 4.20 13.85 -2.18
C SER A 217 5.04 13.17 -1.10
N ALA A 218 4.44 12.89 0.07
CA ALA A 218 5.10 12.15 1.13
C ALA A 218 5.50 10.73 0.67
N PHE A 219 4.67 10.09 -0.16
CA PHE A 219 4.93 8.77 -0.73
C PHE A 219 6.16 8.77 -1.64
N LEU A 220 6.23 9.68 -2.61
CA LEU A 220 7.39 9.79 -3.51
C LEU A 220 8.67 10.15 -2.76
N LEU A 221 8.59 11.03 -1.74
CA LEU A 221 9.72 11.36 -0.89
C LEU A 221 10.24 10.13 -0.13
N MET A 222 9.34 9.33 0.44
CA MET A 222 9.72 8.09 1.11
C MET A 222 10.40 7.12 0.12
N LYS A 223 9.83 6.89 -1.07
CA LYS A 223 10.46 6.04 -2.11
C LYS A 223 11.87 6.52 -2.46
N LEU A 224 12.03 7.82 -2.67
CA LEU A 224 13.32 8.45 -2.94
C LEU A 224 14.33 8.26 -1.79
N ALA A 225 13.92 8.35 -0.53
CA ALA A 225 14.80 8.07 0.60
C ALA A 225 15.15 6.59 0.74
N CYS A 226 14.20 5.69 0.50
CA CYS A 226 14.39 4.25 0.63
C CYS A 226 15.35 3.71 -0.45
N SER A 227 15.12 4.08 -1.71
CA SER A 227 15.92 3.59 -2.84
C SER A 227 17.14 4.46 -3.11
N GLY A 228 17.03 5.79 -2.95
CA GLY A 228 18.11 6.73 -3.23
C GLY A 228 19.11 6.88 -2.08
N GLY A 229 18.70 6.53 -0.87
CA GLY A 229 19.53 6.51 0.33
C GLY A 229 20.06 7.89 0.76
N GLU A 230 21.27 7.89 1.32
CA GLU A 230 21.90 9.08 1.93
C GLU A 230 21.96 10.31 1.00
N PRO A 231 22.28 10.20 -0.31
CA PRO A 231 22.25 11.35 -1.23
C PRO A 231 20.88 12.05 -1.32
N CYS A 232 19.80 11.28 -1.37
CA CYS A 232 18.44 11.84 -1.38
C CYS A 232 18.09 12.44 -0.03
N ILE A 233 18.42 11.78 1.08
CA ILE A 233 18.18 12.29 2.42
C ILE A 233 18.92 13.62 2.66
N LYS A 234 20.18 13.74 2.23
CA LYS A 234 20.92 15.03 2.31
C LYS A 234 20.16 16.15 1.59
N LYS A 235 19.61 15.85 0.41
CA LYS A 235 18.77 16.80 -0.33
C LYS A 235 17.48 17.15 0.41
N PHE A 236 16.92 16.23 1.19
CA PHE A 236 15.68 16.45 1.95
C PHE A 236 15.89 17.44 3.10
N LEU A 237 17.06 17.35 3.75
CA LEU A 237 17.45 18.28 4.81
C LEU A 237 17.61 19.71 4.30
N GLU A 238 18.01 19.91 3.03
CA GLU A 238 18.06 21.25 2.42
C GLU A 238 16.68 21.93 2.27
N PHE A 239 15.59 21.16 2.34
CA PHE A 239 14.23 21.65 2.09
C PHE A 239 13.26 21.40 3.26
N ASP A 240 13.79 21.19 4.47
CA ASP A 240 13.02 21.00 5.72
C ASP A 240 11.94 19.91 5.63
N ILE A 241 12.15 18.87 4.81
CA ILE A 241 11.12 17.85 4.55
C ILE A 241 10.74 17.10 5.83
N VAL A 242 11.73 16.75 6.66
CA VAL A 242 11.50 16.06 7.96
C VAL A 242 10.58 16.88 8.85
N PHE A 243 10.80 18.20 8.89
CA PHE A 243 10.00 19.12 9.68
C PHE A 243 8.56 19.20 9.19
N GLU A 244 8.36 19.28 7.87
CA GLU A 244 7.01 19.31 7.28
C GLU A 244 6.27 17.97 7.46
N LEU A 245 6.97 16.83 7.41
CA LEU A 245 6.38 15.53 7.77
C LEU A 245 5.95 15.49 9.24
N VAL A 246 6.77 15.96 10.17
CA VAL A 246 6.39 16.02 11.60
C VAL A 246 5.17 16.92 11.82
N LYS A 247 5.07 18.05 11.14
CA LYS A 247 3.85 18.88 11.17
C LYS A 247 2.63 18.15 10.61
N MET A 248 2.81 17.43 9.52
CA MET A 248 1.74 16.65 8.87
C MET A 248 1.24 15.53 9.79
N MET A 249 2.12 14.87 10.56
CA MET A 249 1.75 13.91 11.61
C MET A 249 0.85 14.52 12.70
N GLN A 250 0.92 15.84 12.90
CA GLN A 250 0.18 16.56 13.94
C GLN A 250 -1.09 17.25 13.40
N CYS A 251 -1.43 17.08 12.12
CA CYS A 251 -2.64 17.67 11.55
C CYS A 251 -3.91 16.94 12.01
N THR A 252 -5.10 17.45 11.69
CA THR A 252 -6.38 16.82 12.08
C THR A 252 -6.89 15.76 11.10
N VAL A 253 -6.19 15.52 9.99
CA VAL A 253 -6.62 14.60 8.93
C VAL A 253 -5.89 13.28 9.11
N THR A 254 -6.61 12.25 9.56
CA THR A 254 -6.06 10.92 9.90
C THR A 254 -5.23 10.31 8.77
N GLU A 255 -5.71 10.39 7.53
CA GLU A 255 -4.98 9.90 6.35
C GLU A 255 -3.61 10.58 6.22
N LEU A 256 -3.54 11.90 6.39
CA LEU A 256 -2.27 12.63 6.30
C LEU A 256 -1.34 12.33 7.49
N GLN A 257 -1.91 12.05 8.66
CA GLN A 257 -1.12 11.62 9.81
C GLN A 257 -0.43 10.27 9.54
N ASP A 258 -1.20 9.28 9.09
CA ASP A 258 -0.70 7.95 8.74
C ASP A 258 0.35 8.02 7.61
N SER A 259 0.05 8.85 6.61
CA SER A 259 0.96 9.13 5.51
C SER A 259 2.32 9.64 5.98
N ALA A 260 2.31 10.68 6.81
CA ALA A 260 3.54 11.28 7.30
C ALA A 260 4.29 10.36 8.26
N TYR A 261 3.57 9.65 9.13
CA TYR A 261 4.15 8.65 10.03
C TYR A 261 4.85 7.55 9.24
N THR A 262 4.17 6.96 8.26
CA THR A 262 4.70 5.87 7.44
C THR A 262 5.91 6.33 6.62
N ALA A 263 5.84 7.51 6.01
CA ALA A 263 6.97 8.09 5.30
C ALA A 263 8.18 8.26 6.21
N LEU A 264 8.02 8.94 7.35
CA LEU A 264 9.11 9.22 8.29
C LEU A 264 9.69 7.93 8.90
N HIS A 265 8.84 6.97 9.27
CA HIS A 265 9.25 5.67 9.77
C HIS A 265 10.15 4.95 8.75
N ASN A 266 9.72 4.85 7.49
CA ASN A 266 10.52 4.18 6.46
C ASN A 266 11.82 4.94 6.15
N MET A 267 11.81 6.28 6.17
CA MET A 267 13.02 7.09 6.02
C MET A 267 14.05 6.87 7.15
N LEU A 268 13.58 6.66 8.39
CA LEU A 268 14.46 6.39 9.54
C LEU A 268 15.21 5.07 9.42
N PHE A 269 14.60 4.07 8.79
CA PHE A 269 15.19 2.74 8.58
C PHE A 269 15.85 2.57 7.21
N SER A 270 15.90 3.62 6.38
CA SER A 270 16.59 3.56 5.10
C SER A 270 18.09 3.86 5.23
N ASN A 271 18.84 3.62 4.15
CA ASN A 271 20.25 3.99 4.08
C ASN A 271 20.41 5.50 4.20
N GLY A 272 21.03 5.99 5.28
CA GLY A 272 21.12 7.42 5.61
C GLY A 272 20.09 7.90 6.65
N GLY A 273 19.24 7.02 7.18
CA GLY A 273 18.25 7.35 8.21
C GLY A 273 18.83 7.94 9.50
N VAL A 274 20.12 7.70 9.78
CA VAL A 274 20.85 8.37 10.88
C VAL A 274 20.86 9.89 10.73
N LEU A 275 20.85 10.42 9.51
CA LEU A 275 20.78 11.86 9.25
C LEU A 275 19.39 12.42 9.63
N ILE A 276 18.33 11.67 9.35
CA ILE A 276 16.95 12.01 9.76
C ILE A 276 16.85 11.99 11.29
N LEU A 277 17.41 10.96 11.94
CA LEU A 277 17.43 10.87 13.40
C LEU A 277 18.16 12.06 14.04
N ASN A 278 19.32 12.42 13.49
CA ASN A 278 20.09 13.57 13.96
C ASN A 278 19.29 14.88 13.80
N GLU A 279 18.61 15.06 12.67
CA GLU A 279 17.74 16.22 12.44
C GLU A 279 16.60 16.28 13.47
N LEU A 280 15.93 15.15 13.74
CA LEU A 280 14.85 15.08 14.74
C LEU A 280 15.33 15.48 16.14
N LEU A 281 16.53 15.04 16.52
CA LEU A 281 17.14 15.36 17.82
C LEU A 281 17.60 16.82 17.89
N GLN A 282 18.28 17.32 16.86
CA GLN A 282 18.84 18.68 16.84
C GLN A 282 17.74 19.75 16.74
N ALA A 283 16.66 19.49 16.00
CA ALA A 283 15.56 20.42 15.81
C ALA A 283 14.49 20.36 16.93
N GLY A 284 14.73 19.56 17.99
CA GLY A 284 13.78 19.39 19.10
C GLY A 284 12.42 18.86 18.64
N LEU A 285 12.41 18.01 17.60
CA LEU A 285 11.17 17.47 17.03
C LEU A 285 10.65 16.28 17.85
N VAL A 286 11.54 15.60 18.59
CA VAL A 286 11.17 14.52 19.51
C VAL A 286 10.22 15.03 20.60
N ASP A 287 10.54 16.15 21.25
CA ASP A 287 9.67 16.74 22.27
C ASP A 287 8.30 17.09 21.69
N ARG A 288 8.26 17.63 20.48
CA ARG A 288 7.00 17.93 19.77
C ARG A 288 6.16 16.69 19.51
N LEU A 289 6.78 15.58 19.11
CA LEU A 289 6.08 14.31 18.91
C LEU A 289 5.52 13.78 20.24
N ILE A 290 6.29 13.83 21.32
CA ILE A 290 5.84 13.41 22.66
C ILE A 290 4.64 14.24 23.12
N HIS A 291 4.71 15.57 23.05
CA HIS A 291 3.59 16.46 23.42
C HIS A 291 2.33 16.19 22.59
N SER A 292 2.50 15.86 21.30
CA SER A 292 1.37 15.49 20.45
C SER A 292 0.67 14.21 20.91
N MET A 293 1.41 13.23 21.44
CA MET A 293 0.82 11.99 21.96
C MET A 293 -0.01 12.26 23.23
N GLU A 294 0.53 13.06 24.15
CA GLU A 294 -0.14 13.41 25.42
C GLU A 294 -1.42 14.24 25.21
N SER A 295 -1.37 15.20 24.28
CA SER A 295 -2.52 16.06 23.95
C SER A 295 -3.65 15.31 23.21
N ASN A 296 -3.32 14.25 22.46
CA ASN A 296 -4.32 13.40 21.81
C ASN A 296 -4.99 12.41 22.79
N HIS A 297 -4.27 11.98 23.83
CA HIS A 297 -4.82 11.14 24.90
C HIS A 297 -5.87 11.87 25.72
N SER A 298 -5.61 13.12 26.11
CA SER A 298 -6.54 13.97 26.88
C SER A 298 -7.80 14.39 26.11
N ARG A 299 -7.81 14.26 24.77
CA ARG A 299 -9.00 14.46 23.93
C ARG A 299 -9.89 13.22 23.80
N ARG A 300 -9.37 12.01 24.07
CA ARG A 300 -10.13 10.75 24.01
C ARG A 300 -10.84 10.41 25.32
N GLU A 301 -10.53 11.11 26.41
CA GLU A 301 -11.12 10.94 27.74
C GLU A 301 -12.25 11.96 28.05
N LYS A 302 -12.75 12.67 27.04
CA LYS A 302 -13.93 13.55 27.11
C LYS A 302 -14.97 13.12 26.10
#